data_AF-I4A9F1-F1
#
_entry.id   AF-I4A9F1-F1
#
_cell.length_a   1.000
_cell.length_b   1.000
_cell.length_c   1.000
_cell.angle_alpha   90.00
_cell.angle_beta   90.00
_cell.angle_gamma   90.00
#
_symmetry.space_group_name_H-M   'P 1'
#
loop_
_entity.id
_entity.type
_entity.pdbx_description
1 polymer ?
#
loop_
_entity_poly.entity_id
_entity_poly.type
_entity_poly.pdbx_seq_one_letter_code
_entity_poly.pdbx_strand_id
1 'polypeptide(L)'
;MAILNILKEVYYFMEQDNKLGRERLSSLVILFCLTLTILTSIGVNYLDVKVLNIELIDRELYSIITEKGNVNIHPDDILRIERTYTKEAFTGEPVELDKIYTDKGFVFLSSQARYAESGKKLMNSVDYYGLPLWERSGVDWKSLKKYSYAVGTPAQQVPILFFLISLQYAALSIGGIALLILIFPLRLEEEDWENSSSFVQEEQELIQEEQDEPQKEVLKSFAK
;
A
#
# COMPACT_ATOMS: atom_id res chain seq x y z
N MET A 1 4.07 28.48 1.51
CA MET A 1 2.85 29.24 1.85
C MET A 1 1.57 28.54 1.34
N ALA A 2 1.54 28.03 0.10
CA ALA A 2 0.38 27.32 -0.46
C ALA A 2 -0.01 26.01 0.28
N ILE A 3 0.96 25.19 0.69
CA ILE A 3 0.70 23.90 1.38
C ILE A 3 0.04 24.11 2.75
N LEU A 4 0.38 25.20 3.44
CA LEU A 4 -0.19 25.51 4.76
C LEU A 4 -1.66 25.97 4.65
N ASN A 5 -2.03 26.62 3.55
CA ASN A 5 -3.43 26.98 3.26
C ASN A 5 -4.26 25.75 2.88
N ILE A 6 -3.69 24.81 2.12
CA ILE A 6 -4.36 23.55 1.76
C ILE A 6 -4.60 22.71 3.03
N LEU A 7 -3.60 22.61 3.92
CA LEU A 7 -3.77 21.93 5.21
C LEU A 7 -4.79 22.62 6.11
N LYS A 8 -4.87 23.97 6.08
CA LYS A 8 -5.89 24.73 6.81
C LYS A 8 -7.29 24.53 6.25
N GLU A 9 -7.45 24.48 4.92
CA GLU A 9 -8.75 24.20 4.29
C GLU A 9 -9.21 22.77 4.58
N VAL A 10 -8.29 21.80 4.55
CA VAL A 10 -8.60 20.41 4.94
C VAL A 10 -8.99 20.33 6.42
N TYR A 11 -8.32 21.08 7.29
CA TYR A 11 -8.65 21.15 8.72
C TYR A 11 -9.99 21.85 8.98
N TYR A 12 -10.27 22.98 8.31
CA TYR A 12 -11.54 23.70 8.44
C TYR A 12 -12.72 22.89 7.90
N PHE A 13 -12.48 22.04 6.89
CA PHE A 13 -13.47 21.09 6.37
C PHE A 13 -13.73 19.92 7.33
N MET A 14 -12.79 19.58 8.21
CA MET A 14 -12.99 18.55 9.26
C MET A 14 -13.87 19.02 10.43
N GLU A 15 -14.03 20.33 10.63
CA GLU A 15 -14.64 20.89 11.85
C GLU A 15 -16.13 21.26 11.70
N GLN A 16 -16.77 20.91 10.58
CA GLN A 16 -18.18 21.23 10.30
C GLN A 16 -19.14 20.02 10.49
N ASP A 17 -19.77 20.01 11.66
CA ASP A 17 -20.99 19.31 12.12
C ASP A 17 -20.98 17.77 12.33
N ASN A 18 -21.44 17.41 13.54
CA ASN A 18 -21.41 16.12 14.25
C ASN A 18 -22.20 14.93 13.65
N LYS A 19 -22.47 14.93 12.33
CA LYS A 19 -22.91 13.73 11.61
C LYS A 19 -22.22 13.70 10.24
N LEU A 20 -21.00 13.15 10.21
CA LEU A 20 -20.29 12.88 8.96
C LEU A 20 -21.08 11.84 8.16
N GLY A 21 -21.89 12.30 7.22
CA GLY A 21 -22.58 11.43 6.28
C GLY A 21 -21.60 10.51 5.55
N ARG A 22 -22.04 9.28 5.23
CA ARG A 22 -21.26 8.23 4.56
C ARG A 22 -20.40 8.76 3.42
N GLU A 23 -20.95 9.66 2.61
CA GLU A 23 -20.27 10.26 1.47
C GLU A 23 -19.06 11.10 1.88
N ARG A 24 -19.23 11.99 2.88
CA ARG A 24 -18.13 12.84 3.39
C ARG A 24 -17.05 11.99 4.04
N LEU A 25 -17.43 10.99 4.84
CA LEU A 25 -16.49 10.10 5.49
C LEU A 25 -15.68 9.29 4.45
N SER A 26 -16.35 8.67 3.49
CA SER A 26 -15.67 7.91 2.43
C SER A 26 -14.77 8.80 1.57
N SER A 27 -15.21 10.02 1.21
CA SER A 27 -14.37 10.98 0.48
C SER A 27 -13.12 11.38 1.26
N LEU A 28 -13.23 11.63 2.56
CA LEU A 28 -12.07 11.95 3.41
C LEU A 28 -11.09 10.77 3.50
N VAL A 29 -11.59 9.55 3.69
CA VAL A 29 -10.76 8.35 3.74
C VAL A 29 -10.02 8.14 2.42
N ILE A 30 -10.69 8.30 1.28
CA ILE A 30 -10.07 8.17 -0.05
C ILE A 30 -8.96 9.22 -0.21
N LEU A 31 -9.23 10.48 0.12
CA LEU A 31 -8.25 11.56 -0.01
C LEU A 31 -7.02 11.34 0.88
N PHE A 32 -7.24 10.86 2.10
CA PHE A 32 -6.16 10.47 3.01
C PHE A 32 -5.32 9.31 2.44
N CYS A 33 -5.97 8.24 1.98
CA CYS A 33 -5.30 7.08 1.38
C CYS A 33 -4.50 7.45 0.12
N LEU A 34 -5.01 8.33 -0.73
CA LEU A 34 -4.29 8.84 -1.89
C LEU A 34 -3.04 9.63 -1.49
N THR A 35 -3.18 10.54 -0.53
CA THR A 35 -2.06 11.32 0.00
C THR A 35 -0.99 10.42 0.58
N LEU A 36 -1.40 9.40 1.34
CA LEU A 36 -0.48 8.42 1.92
C LEU A 36 0.23 7.59 0.84
N THR A 37 -0.49 7.18 -0.21
CA THR A 37 0.07 6.45 -1.36
C THR A 37 1.12 7.28 -2.11
N ILE A 38 0.88 8.57 -2.28
CA ILE A 38 1.85 9.49 -2.90
C ILE A 38 3.10 9.60 -2.02
N LEU A 39 2.91 9.81 -0.71
CA LEU A 39 4.03 9.95 0.23
C LEU A 39 4.88 8.67 0.31
N THR A 40 4.23 7.50 0.36
CA THR A 40 4.95 6.22 0.36
C THR A 40 5.64 5.96 -0.97
N SER A 41 5.04 6.30 -2.11
CA SER A 41 5.69 6.18 -3.42
C SER A 41 6.95 7.04 -3.53
N ILE A 42 6.93 8.27 -3.01
CA ILE A 42 8.12 9.13 -2.93
C ILE A 42 9.18 8.47 -2.03
N GLY A 43 8.79 7.94 -0.88
CA GLY A 43 9.70 7.26 0.05
C GLY A 43 10.35 6.00 -0.56
N VAL A 44 9.57 5.18 -1.26
CA VAL A 44 10.07 3.98 -1.97
C VAL A 44 11.08 4.39 -3.04
N ASN A 45 10.77 5.41 -3.84
CA ASN A 45 11.67 5.88 -4.90
C ASN A 45 12.97 6.49 -4.33
N TYR A 46 12.90 7.15 -3.16
CA TYR A 46 14.10 7.67 -2.49
C TYR A 46 15.02 6.54 -1.96
N LEU A 47 14.43 5.41 -1.57
CA LEU A 47 15.16 4.23 -1.08
C LEU A 47 15.56 3.26 -2.21
N ASP A 48 15.07 3.49 -3.44
CA ASP A 48 15.39 2.64 -4.58
C ASP A 48 16.88 2.75 -4.92
N VAL A 49 17.52 1.61 -5.17
CA VAL A 49 18.94 1.54 -5.47
C VAL A 49 19.11 1.14 -6.92
N LYS A 50 19.69 2.06 -7.70
CA LYS A 50 19.94 1.82 -9.12
C LYS A 50 21.26 1.10 -9.34
N VAL A 51 21.21 0.14 -10.26
CA VAL A 51 22.38 -0.54 -10.79
C VAL A 51 23.00 0.34 -11.87
N LEU A 52 24.29 0.63 -11.73
CA LEU A 52 25.06 1.46 -12.65
C LEU A 52 25.83 0.62 -13.66
N ASN A 53 26.44 -0.48 -13.20
CA ASN A 53 27.20 -1.40 -14.05
C ASN A 53 27.25 -2.81 -13.45
N ILE A 54 27.59 -3.79 -14.29
CA ILE A 54 27.93 -5.16 -13.88
C ILE A 54 29.27 -5.50 -14.51
N GLU A 55 30.26 -5.78 -13.67
CA GLU A 55 31.63 -6.09 -14.11
C GLU A 55 32.03 -7.49 -13.64
N LEU A 56 32.71 -8.23 -14.53
CA LEU A 56 33.32 -9.49 -14.15
C LEU A 56 34.70 -9.18 -13.55
N ILE A 57 34.90 -9.52 -12.28
CA ILE A 57 36.17 -9.25 -11.58
C ILE A 57 37.15 -10.40 -11.81
N ASP A 58 36.76 -11.62 -11.41
CA ASP A 58 37.63 -12.79 -11.48
C ASP A 58 36.84 -14.08 -11.69
N ARG A 59 37.19 -14.83 -12.74
CA ARG A 59 36.55 -16.08 -13.20
C ARG A 59 35.03 -15.98 -13.37
N GLU A 60 34.31 -16.15 -12.27
CA GLU A 60 32.85 -16.17 -12.18
C GLU A 60 32.32 -15.17 -11.16
N LEU A 61 33.17 -14.39 -10.49
CA LEU A 61 32.75 -13.37 -9.54
C LEU A 61 32.38 -12.09 -10.27
N TYR A 62 31.09 -11.77 -10.27
CA TYR A 62 30.56 -10.53 -10.81
C TYR A 62 30.44 -9.49 -9.69
N SER A 63 30.75 -8.23 -9.97
CA SER A 63 30.47 -7.10 -9.10
C SER A 63 29.39 -6.24 -9.73
N ILE A 64 28.28 -6.12 -9.02
CA ILE A 64 27.22 -5.18 -9.36
C ILE A 64 27.52 -3.85 -8.70
N ILE A 65 27.84 -2.85 -9.52
CA ILE A 65 28.12 -1.50 -9.09
C ILE A 65 26.80 -0.76 -8.97
N THR A 66 26.47 -0.30 -7.77
CA THR A 66 25.23 0.45 -7.49
C THR A 66 25.54 1.84 -6.93
N GLU A 67 24.54 2.72 -6.88
CA GLU A 67 24.68 4.05 -6.27
C GLU A 67 25.08 4.02 -4.78
N LYS A 68 24.83 2.91 -4.08
CA LYS A 68 25.10 2.75 -2.64
C LYS A 68 26.34 1.90 -2.34
N GLY A 69 27.00 1.37 -3.36
CA GLY A 69 28.19 0.54 -3.23
C GLY A 69 28.19 -0.68 -4.14
N ASN A 70 29.29 -1.42 -4.12
CA ASN A 70 29.46 -2.60 -4.95
C ASN A 70 28.98 -3.84 -4.21
N VAL A 71 28.28 -4.72 -4.92
CA VAL A 71 27.83 -6.01 -4.39
C VAL A 71 28.40 -7.11 -5.26
N ASN A 72 29.21 -7.96 -4.66
CA ASN A 72 29.78 -9.12 -5.33
C ASN A 72 28.76 -10.25 -5.35
N ILE A 73 28.59 -10.88 -6.52
CA ILE A 73 27.64 -11.94 -6.81
C ILE A 73 28.39 -13.09 -7.48
N HIS A 74 28.32 -14.26 -6.87
CA HIS A 74 28.74 -15.53 -7.46
C HIS A 74 27.55 -16.18 -8.18
N PRO A 75 27.74 -17.04 -9.20
CA PRO A 75 26.66 -17.85 -9.77
C PRO A 75 25.88 -18.63 -8.69
N ASP A 76 26.59 -19.06 -7.65
CA ASP A 76 26.02 -19.72 -6.48
C ASP A 76 25.15 -18.80 -5.61
N ASP A 77 25.10 -17.50 -5.85
CA ASP A 77 24.17 -16.59 -5.17
C ASP A 77 22.85 -16.46 -5.95
N ILE A 78 22.80 -16.91 -7.21
CA ILE A 78 21.60 -16.79 -8.07
C ILE A 78 20.58 -17.86 -7.70
N LEU A 79 19.39 -17.41 -7.30
CA LEU A 79 18.31 -18.26 -6.83
C LEU A 79 17.26 -18.52 -7.92
N ARG A 80 16.97 -17.50 -8.73
CA ARG A 80 15.95 -17.56 -9.79
C ARG A 80 16.23 -16.53 -10.87
N ILE A 81 15.88 -16.87 -12.11
CA ILE A 81 15.93 -15.96 -13.25
C ILE A 81 14.55 -15.95 -13.90
N GLU A 82 14.00 -14.76 -14.10
CA GLU A 82 12.77 -14.54 -14.86
C GLU A 82 13.13 -13.78 -16.13
N ARG A 83 12.97 -14.42 -17.28
CA ARG A 83 13.13 -13.76 -18.58
C ARG A 83 11.78 -13.31 -19.06
N THR A 84 11.65 -12.01 -19.34
CA THR A 84 10.41 -11.49 -19.93
C THR A 84 10.60 -11.38 -21.43
N TYR A 85 9.71 -12.02 -22.19
CA TYR A 85 9.68 -11.89 -23.63
C TYR A 85 9.54 -10.42 -24.04
N THR A 86 10.18 -10.11 -25.17
CA THR A 86 10.26 -8.81 -25.81
C THR A 86 8.95 -8.02 -25.70
N LYS A 87 9.00 -6.88 -25.01
CA LYS A 87 7.92 -5.89 -25.03
C LYS A 87 8.31 -4.76 -25.97
N GLU A 88 7.38 -4.31 -26.81
CA GLU A 88 7.59 -3.07 -27.56
C GLU A 88 7.68 -1.92 -26.58
N ALA A 89 8.82 -1.22 -26.56
CA ALA A 89 8.92 0.04 -25.84
C ALA A 89 8.06 1.10 -26.51
N PHE A 90 7.82 2.20 -25.79
CA PHE A 90 7.14 3.38 -26.35
C PHE A 90 7.87 3.96 -27.57
N THR A 91 9.16 3.65 -27.72
CA THR A 91 10.01 4.00 -28.87
C THR A 91 9.85 3.06 -30.06
N GLY A 92 9.05 1.99 -29.95
CA GLY A 92 8.90 0.94 -30.95
C GLY A 92 10.01 -0.10 -30.98
N GLU A 93 11.06 0.07 -30.15
CA GLU A 93 12.14 -0.91 -30.08
C GLU A 93 11.79 -2.08 -29.14
N PRO A 94 12.19 -3.31 -29.50
CA PRO A 94 12.03 -4.46 -28.62
C PRO A 94 12.89 -4.33 -27.36
N VAL A 95 12.25 -4.32 -26.18
CA VAL A 95 12.94 -4.31 -24.88
C VAL A 95 12.68 -5.60 -24.13
N GLU A 96 13.77 -6.30 -23.81
CA GLU A 96 13.76 -7.45 -22.90
C GLU A 96 13.96 -6.92 -21.47
N LEU A 97 13.15 -7.44 -20.56
CA LEU A 97 13.17 -7.06 -19.14
C LEU A 97 13.34 -8.33 -18.31
N ASP A 98 14.59 -8.64 -17.99
CA ASP A 98 14.93 -9.83 -17.23
C ASP A 98 15.13 -9.46 -15.76
N LYS A 99 14.83 -10.40 -14.87
CA LYS A 99 15.08 -10.27 -13.44
C LYS A 99 15.94 -11.42 -12.96
N ILE A 100 17.00 -11.08 -12.24
CA ILE A 100 17.84 -12.06 -11.54
C ILE A 100 17.57 -11.91 -10.06
N TYR A 101 17.08 -12.94 -9.40
CA TYR A 101 16.94 -12.99 -7.95
C TYR A 101 18.17 -13.65 -7.34
N THR A 102 18.75 -12.99 -6.35
CA THR A 102 19.90 -13.47 -5.59
C THR A 102 19.60 -13.48 -4.10
N ASP A 103 20.48 -14.05 -3.30
CA ASP A 103 20.45 -13.97 -1.83
C ASP A 103 20.75 -12.56 -1.28
N LYS A 104 21.12 -11.61 -2.15
CA LYS A 104 21.45 -10.20 -1.81
C LYS A 104 20.43 -9.20 -2.37
N GLY A 105 19.34 -9.68 -2.96
CA GLY A 105 18.33 -8.86 -3.63
C GLY A 105 18.14 -9.25 -5.09
N PHE A 106 17.34 -8.50 -5.84
CA PHE A 106 17.15 -8.71 -7.27
C PHE A 106 17.92 -7.68 -8.11
N VAL A 107 18.19 -8.06 -9.35
CA VAL A 107 18.78 -7.22 -10.39
C VAL A 107 17.78 -7.11 -11.53
N PHE A 108 17.44 -5.88 -11.93
CA PHE A 108 16.72 -5.64 -13.17
C PHE A 108 17.70 -5.47 -14.33
N LEU A 109 17.52 -6.31 -15.35
CA LEU A 109 18.24 -6.25 -16.60
C LEU A 109 17.31 -5.77 -17.70
N SER A 110 17.64 -4.60 -18.26
CA SER A 110 17.03 -4.14 -19.50
C SER A 110 18.01 -4.38 -20.63
N SER A 111 17.52 -4.85 -21.78
CA SER A 111 18.34 -4.96 -23.00
C SER A 111 18.97 -3.64 -23.45
N GLN A 112 18.39 -2.50 -23.05
CA GLN A 112 18.88 -1.16 -23.36
C GLN A 112 19.93 -0.64 -22.34
N ALA A 113 20.13 -1.35 -21.23
CA ALA A 113 21.08 -0.94 -20.20
C ALA A 113 22.54 -1.18 -20.67
N ARG A 114 23.47 -0.31 -20.25
CA ARG A 114 24.90 -0.45 -20.58
C ARG A 114 25.51 -1.77 -20.11
N TYR A 115 24.96 -2.34 -19.05
CA TYR A 115 25.40 -3.58 -18.43
C TYR A 115 24.62 -4.82 -18.92
N ALA A 116 23.80 -4.70 -19.97
CA ALA A 116 22.98 -5.80 -20.48
C ALA A 116 23.82 -7.02 -20.89
N GLU A 117 24.94 -6.82 -21.57
CA GLU A 117 25.81 -7.92 -22.01
C GLU A 117 26.42 -8.68 -20.82
N SER A 118 26.95 -7.95 -19.84
CA SER A 118 27.49 -8.54 -18.61
C SER A 118 26.40 -9.28 -17.81
N GLY A 119 25.20 -8.73 -17.76
CA GLY A 119 24.05 -9.38 -17.11
C GLY A 119 23.63 -10.67 -17.80
N LYS A 120 23.64 -10.72 -19.14
CA LYS A 120 23.39 -11.94 -19.89
C LYS A 120 24.46 -13.01 -19.61
N LYS A 121 25.74 -12.62 -19.51
CA LYS A 121 26.83 -13.54 -19.12
C LYS A 121 26.61 -14.09 -17.70
N LEU A 122 26.20 -13.25 -16.75
CA LEU A 122 25.83 -13.68 -15.40
C LEU A 122 24.67 -14.68 -15.41
N MET A 123 23.60 -14.43 -16.17
CA MET A 123 22.47 -15.37 -16.28
C MET A 123 22.88 -16.72 -16.88
N ASN A 124 23.68 -16.68 -17.94
CA ASN A 124 24.11 -17.88 -18.65
C ASN A 124 25.10 -18.74 -17.84
N SER A 125 25.68 -18.20 -16.77
CA SER A 125 26.54 -18.96 -15.85
C SER A 125 25.78 -20.05 -15.08
N VAL A 126 24.47 -19.85 -14.85
CA VAL A 126 23.61 -20.82 -14.13
C VAL A 126 22.54 -21.44 -15.01
N ASP A 127 22.12 -20.74 -16.06
CA ASP A 127 21.11 -21.22 -17.00
C ASP A 127 21.64 -21.23 -18.42
N TYR A 128 22.27 -22.34 -18.77
CA TYR A 128 22.81 -22.58 -20.11
C TYR A 128 21.72 -22.67 -21.19
N TYR A 129 20.51 -23.10 -20.83
CA TYR A 129 19.43 -23.36 -21.78
C TYR A 129 18.58 -22.13 -22.09
N GLY A 130 18.78 -21.02 -21.37
CA GLY A 130 18.03 -19.78 -21.59
C GLY A 130 16.53 -19.94 -21.31
N LEU A 131 16.17 -20.67 -20.27
CA LEU A 131 14.79 -20.95 -19.92
C LEU A 131 14.02 -19.65 -19.60
N PRO A 132 12.72 -19.56 -19.92
CA PRO A 132 11.90 -18.39 -19.56
C PRO A 132 11.86 -18.16 -18.04
N LEU A 133 11.88 -19.27 -17.29
CA LEU A 133 12.02 -19.29 -15.86
C LEU A 133 13.06 -20.35 -15.49
N TRP A 134 14.12 -19.92 -14.81
CA TRP A 134 15.08 -20.82 -14.20
C TRP A 134 15.03 -20.64 -12.69
N GLU A 135 15.08 -21.72 -11.93
CA GLU A 135 15.04 -21.72 -10.47
C GLU A 135 15.99 -22.78 -9.93
N ARG A 136 16.73 -22.43 -8.88
CA ARG A 136 17.62 -23.37 -8.21
C ARG A 136 16.80 -24.43 -7.47
N SER A 137 17.24 -25.68 -7.60
CA SER A 137 16.67 -26.82 -6.86
C SER A 137 16.59 -26.55 -5.35
N GLY A 138 15.40 -26.67 -4.78
CA GLY A 138 15.16 -26.49 -3.34
C GLY A 138 14.90 -25.04 -2.89
N VAL A 139 14.83 -24.09 -3.81
CA VAL A 139 14.32 -22.74 -3.54
C VAL A 139 12.80 -22.76 -3.69
N ASP A 140 12.09 -22.16 -2.72
CA ASP A 140 10.64 -21.94 -2.78
C ASP A 140 10.37 -20.44 -2.98
N TRP A 141 9.28 -20.09 -3.66
CA TRP A 141 8.88 -18.71 -3.90
C TRP A 141 8.73 -17.90 -2.61
N LYS A 142 8.30 -18.54 -1.52
CA LYS A 142 8.18 -17.87 -0.22
C LYS A 142 9.53 -17.41 0.34
N SER A 143 10.62 -18.13 0.07
CA SER A 143 11.95 -17.72 0.53
C SER A 143 12.50 -16.57 -0.32
N LEU A 144 12.21 -16.56 -1.63
CA LEU A 144 12.58 -15.49 -2.56
C LEU A 144 11.93 -14.13 -2.21
N LYS A 145 10.72 -14.14 -1.64
CA LYS A 145 10.03 -12.89 -1.25
C LYS A 145 10.86 -12.04 -0.29
N LYS A 146 11.73 -12.66 0.52
CA LYS A 146 12.64 -11.95 1.44
C LYS A 146 13.66 -11.07 0.70
N TYR A 147 13.98 -11.41 -0.55
CA TYR A 147 14.96 -10.72 -1.39
C TYR A 147 14.29 -9.89 -2.50
N SER A 148 13.00 -9.57 -2.34
CA SER A 148 12.25 -8.73 -3.27
C SER A 148 12.57 -7.23 -3.11
N TYR A 149 13.86 -6.89 -3.03
CA TYR A 149 14.38 -5.53 -3.01
C TYR A 149 15.59 -5.43 -3.96
N ALA A 150 15.91 -4.24 -4.45
CA ALA A 150 17.01 -4.04 -5.38
C ALA A 150 18.35 -4.39 -4.74
N VAL A 151 19.22 -5.09 -5.47
CA VAL A 151 20.57 -5.38 -5.01
C VAL A 151 21.30 -4.07 -4.65
N GLY A 152 22.10 -4.10 -3.59
CA GLY A 152 22.80 -2.92 -3.08
C GLY A 152 21.97 -2.06 -2.12
N THR A 153 20.70 -2.41 -1.87
CA THR A 153 19.92 -1.80 -0.78
C THR A 153 20.61 -2.06 0.57
N PRO A 154 20.99 -1.01 1.33
CA PRO A 154 21.58 -1.19 2.65
C PRO A 154 20.65 -1.97 3.59
N ALA A 155 21.20 -2.91 4.36
CA ALA A 155 20.41 -3.78 5.24
C ALA A 155 19.52 -3.01 6.24
N GLN A 156 19.94 -1.81 6.66
CA GLN A 156 19.14 -0.95 7.55
C GLN A 156 17.91 -0.34 6.86
N GLN A 157 17.91 -0.22 5.53
CA GLN A 157 16.84 0.39 4.75
C GLN A 157 15.80 -0.64 4.29
N VAL A 158 16.17 -1.92 4.20
CA VAL A 158 15.26 -3.01 3.76
C VAL A 158 13.96 -3.06 4.59
N PRO A 159 13.98 -3.02 5.94
CA PRO A 159 12.75 -3.01 6.73
C PRO A 159 11.86 -1.79 6.45
N ILE A 160 12.48 -0.62 6.24
CA ILE A 160 11.77 0.64 5.96
C ILE A 160 11.10 0.55 4.58
N LEU A 161 11.81 0.04 3.58
CA LEU A 161 11.28 -0.17 2.24
C LEU A 161 10.05 -1.08 2.27
N PHE A 162 10.15 -2.23 2.93
CA PHE A 162 9.01 -3.15 3.08
C PHE A 162 7.85 -2.51 3.84
N PHE A 163 8.14 -1.73 4.89
CA PHE A 163 7.11 -0.99 5.62
C PHE A 163 6.37 -0.01 4.71
N LEU A 164 7.08 0.80 3.91
CA LEU A 164 6.46 1.76 3.00
C LEU A 164 5.62 1.08 1.92
N ILE A 165 6.11 -0.01 1.35
CA ILE A 165 5.37 -0.81 0.36
C ILE A 165 4.11 -1.42 0.99
N SER A 166 4.23 -2.01 2.19
CA SER A 166 3.08 -2.56 2.92
C SER A 166 2.05 -1.48 3.26
N LEU A 167 2.50 -0.30 3.68
CA LEU A 167 1.65 0.84 3.97
C LEU A 167 0.93 1.34 2.72
N GLN A 168 1.64 1.37 1.58
CA GLN A 168 1.05 1.70 0.28
C GLN A 168 -0.05 0.71 -0.11
N TYR A 169 0.19 -0.60 0.02
CA TYR A 169 -0.82 -1.62 -0.27
C TYR A 169 -2.03 -1.49 0.67
N ALA A 170 -1.81 -1.28 1.96
CA ALA A 170 -2.89 -1.06 2.92
C ALA A 170 -3.73 0.17 2.56
N ALA A 171 -3.07 1.29 2.20
CA ALA A 171 -3.74 2.52 1.78
C ALA A 171 -4.60 2.30 0.53
N LEU A 172 -4.08 1.58 -0.47
CA LEU A 172 -4.81 1.24 -1.68
C LEU A 172 -6.00 0.31 -1.41
N SER A 173 -5.84 -0.68 -0.53
CA SER A 173 -6.94 -1.58 -0.15
C SER A 173 -8.05 -0.83 0.61
N ILE A 174 -7.69 -0.02 1.60
CA ILE A 174 -8.67 0.77 2.37
C ILE A 174 -9.36 1.79 1.47
N GLY A 175 -8.60 2.51 0.64
CA GLY A 175 -9.15 3.47 -0.32
C GLY A 175 -10.07 2.80 -1.34
N GLY A 176 -9.72 1.61 -1.82
CA GLY A 176 -10.56 0.81 -2.71
C GLY A 176 -11.88 0.39 -2.06
N ILE A 177 -11.85 -0.03 -0.79
CA ILE A 177 -13.07 -0.35 -0.03
C ILE A 177 -13.93 0.89 0.18
N ALA A 178 -13.34 2.03 0.56
CA ALA A 178 -14.07 3.29 0.71
C ALA A 178 -14.74 3.74 -0.60
N LEU A 179 -14.07 3.52 -1.73
CA LEU A 179 -14.61 3.78 -3.06
C LEU A 179 -15.78 2.84 -3.40
N LEU A 180 -15.70 1.55 -3.03
CA LEU A 180 -16.82 0.63 -3.16
C LEU A 180 -18.03 1.04 -2.31
N ILE A 181 -17.82 1.49 -1.06
CA ILE A 181 -18.90 2.01 -0.19
C ILE A 181 -19.56 3.26 -0.78
N LEU A 182 -18.80 4.08 -1.51
CA LEU A 182 -19.31 5.29 -2.14
C LEU A 182 -20.12 4.96 -3.40
N ILE A 183 -19.65 4.01 -4.22
CA ILE A 183 -20.31 3.64 -5.49
C ILE A 183 -21.53 2.75 -5.25
N PHE A 184 -21.44 1.79 -4.34
CA PHE A 184 -22.56 0.91 -4.03
C PHE A 184 -23.44 1.54 -2.96
N PRO A 185 -24.75 1.72 -3.21
CA PRO A 185 -25.69 2.09 -2.17
C PRO A 185 -25.95 0.85 -1.31
N LEU A 186 -24.95 0.40 -0.56
CA LEU A 186 -25.18 -0.47 0.58
C LEU A 186 -26.07 0.35 1.53
N ARG A 187 -27.37 0.05 1.51
CA ARG A 187 -28.27 0.33 2.61
C ARG A 187 -27.78 -0.54 3.77
N LEU A 188 -26.67 -0.14 4.38
CA LEU A 188 -26.49 -0.42 5.79
C LEU A 188 -27.68 0.28 6.41
N GLU A 189 -28.64 -0.48 6.91
CA GLU A 189 -29.66 0.05 7.79
C GLU A 189 -28.90 0.85 8.84
N GLU A 190 -28.91 2.18 8.69
CA GLU A 190 -28.69 3.06 9.81
C GLU A 190 -29.86 2.74 10.72
N GLU A 191 -29.73 1.68 11.53
CA GLU A 191 -30.65 1.41 12.61
C GLU A 191 -30.77 2.73 13.34
N ASP A 192 -32.00 3.25 13.34
CA ASP A 192 -32.38 4.54 13.84
C ASP A 192 -31.92 4.70 15.29
N TRP A 193 -30.68 5.16 15.50
CA TRP A 193 -30.23 5.68 16.79
C TRP A 193 -31.00 6.96 17.18
N GLU A 194 -31.96 7.40 16.35
CA GLU A 194 -32.90 8.49 16.64
C GLU A 194 -34.19 8.03 17.34
N ASN A 195 -34.48 6.72 17.47
CA ASN A 195 -35.72 6.28 18.13
C ASN A 195 -35.60 5.98 19.64
N SER A 196 -34.45 6.27 20.26
CA SER A 196 -34.31 6.16 21.71
C SER A 196 -34.68 7.44 22.47
N SER A 197 -34.88 8.58 21.80
CA SER A 197 -35.33 9.81 22.45
C SER A 197 -36.84 10.02 22.45
N SER A 198 -37.58 9.43 21.50
CA SER A 198 -39.04 9.51 21.46
C SER A 198 -39.70 8.62 22.52
N PHE A 199 -39.17 7.42 22.75
CA PHE A 199 -39.72 6.49 23.75
C PHE A 199 -39.56 7.01 25.20
N VAL A 200 -38.44 7.66 25.50
CA VAL A 200 -38.21 8.25 26.85
C VAL A 200 -39.12 9.46 27.09
N GLN A 201 -39.54 10.15 26.04
CA GLN A 201 -40.38 11.35 26.15
C GLN A 201 -41.88 11.00 26.28
N GLU A 202 -42.36 10.00 25.55
CA GLU A 202 -43.73 9.46 25.74
C GLU A 202 -43.90 8.75 27.08
N GLU A 203 -42.88 8.01 27.58
CA GLU A 203 -42.94 7.35 28.89
C GLU A 203 -42.88 8.38 30.04
N GLN A 204 -42.16 9.51 29.88
CA GLN A 204 -42.16 10.60 30.87
C GLN A 204 -43.47 11.40 30.91
N GLU A 205 -44.13 11.63 29.77
CA GLU A 205 -45.44 12.28 29.72
C GLU A 205 -46.55 11.40 30.31
N LEU A 206 -46.51 10.08 30.06
CA LEU A 206 -47.46 9.12 30.66
C LEU A 206 -47.30 9.00 32.18
N ILE A 207 -46.06 9.00 32.69
CA ILE A 207 -45.78 8.96 34.14
C ILE A 207 -46.17 10.29 34.81
N GLN A 208 -46.08 11.42 34.11
CA GLN A 208 -46.54 12.72 34.62
C GLN A 208 -48.07 12.84 34.65
N GLU A 209 -48.79 12.34 33.64
CA GLU A 209 -50.25 12.33 33.66
C GLU A 209 -50.81 11.39 34.74
N GLU A 210 -50.19 10.22 34.95
CA GLU A 210 -50.64 9.24 35.96
C GLU A 210 -50.34 9.69 37.40
N GLN A 211 -49.35 10.58 37.62
CA GLN A 211 -49.07 11.19 38.93
C GLN A 211 -49.96 12.41 39.25
N ASP A 212 -50.48 13.11 38.24
CA ASP A 212 -51.35 14.28 38.42
C ASP A 212 -52.83 13.92 38.64
N GLU A 213 -53.26 12.71 38.28
CA GLU A 213 -54.62 12.21 38.50
C GLU A 213 -55.01 12.06 39.99
N PRO A 214 -54.20 11.43 40.87
CA PRO A 214 -54.57 11.27 42.28
C PRO A 214 -54.56 12.59 43.06
N GLN A 215 -53.81 13.62 42.63
CA GLN A 215 -53.83 14.94 43.29
C GLN A 215 -55.09 15.73 42.95
N LYS A 216 -55.64 15.58 41.74
CA LYS A 216 -56.90 16.22 41.32
C LYS A 216 -58.13 15.61 41.98
N GLU A 217 -58.10 14.31 42.33
CA GLU A 217 -59.18 13.66 43.08
C GLU A 217 -59.18 14.05 44.57
N VAL A 218 -58.01 14.15 45.21
CA VAL A 218 -57.91 14.57 46.62
C VAL A 218 -58.33 16.03 46.80
N LEU A 219 -57.98 16.93 45.86
CA LEU A 219 -58.43 18.33 45.92
C LEU A 219 -59.96 18.50 45.72
N LYS A 220 -60.62 17.59 45.01
CA LYS A 220 -62.09 17.59 44.86
C LYS A 220 -62.83 17.06 46.10
N SER A 221 -62.21 16.20 46.92
CA SER A 221 -62.84 15.68 48.14
C SER A 221 -62.78 16.65 49.34
N PHE A 222 -61.91 17.66 49.30
CA PHE A 222 -61.84 18.71 50.33
C PHE A 222 -62.71 19.94 50.04
N ALA A 223 -63.35 20.01 48.86
CA ALA A 223 -64.17 21.14 48.42
C ALA A 223 -65.69 20.89 48.52
N LYS A 224 -66.12 19.95 49.36
CA LYS A 224 -67.55 19.65 49.57
C LYS A 224 -67.93 19.64 51.04
#